data_AF-A0A1C6G6L6-F1
#
_entry.id   AF-A0A1C6G6L6-F1
#
_cell.length_a   1.000
_cell.length_b   1.000
_cell.length_c   1.000
_cell.angle_alpha   90.00
_cell.angle_beta   90.00
_cell.angle_gamma   90.00
#
_symmetry.space_group_name_H-M   'P 1'
#
loop_
_entity.id
_entity.type
_entity.pdbx_description
1 polymer ?
#
loop_
_entity_poly.entity_id
_entity_poly.type
_entity_poly.pdbx_seq_one_letter_code
_entity_poly.pdbx_strand_id
1 'polypeptide(L)'
;MKITYGEYRLICSERCWQPKLVEQEKNSQLTVSTYALMWSNGNYYLVCRHRSMMNLRTDLSLHVELLPETFEPLKDFDPAQYQDRTPGMYPGKETYVCMRCHERILNTLVDFFGSVPQYTQPNSQGLTEITMSIAAEGVKLFALQYADNVELLEPQWLREKSEIP
;
A
#
# COMPACT_ATOMS: atom_id res chain seq x y z
N MET A 1 -21.65 -0.75 2.03
CA MET A 1 -21.83 -1.98 1.21
C MET A 1 -21.17 -3.15 1.92
N LYS A 2 -21.58 -4.38 1.60
CA LYS A 2 -20.97 -5.61 2.10
C LYS A 2 -20.13 -6.26 1.00
N ILE A 3 -18.92 -6.71 1.34
CA ILE A 3 -17.99 -7.39 0.42
C ILE A 3 -17.65 -8.76 1.00
N THR A 4 -17.67 -9.78 0.16
CA THR A 4 -17.00 -11.05 0.41
C THR A 4 -15.65 -11.02 -0.29
N TYR A 5 -14.57 -11.02 0.49
CA TYR A 5 -13.19 -10.87 0.04
C TYR A 5 -12.46 -12.20 0.04
N GLY A 6 -11.66 -12.41 -1.00
CA GLY A 6 -11.01 -13.67 -1.28
C GLY A 6 -9.49 -13.62 -1.18
N GLU A 7 -8.89 -14.80 -1.32
CA GLU A 7 -7.46 -15.00 -1.51
C GLU A 7 -7.22 -16.18 -2.45
N TYR A 8 -6.09 -16.16 -3.14
CA TYR A 8 -5.70 -17.30 -3.96
C TYR A 8 -5.12 -18.40 -3.08
N ARG A 9 -5.64 -19.62 -3.26
CA ARG A 9 -5.07 -20.82 -2.66
C ARG A 9 -4.76 -21.85 -3.72
N LEU A 10 -3.72 -22.64 -3.48
CA LEU A 10 -3.42 -23.80 -4.30
C LEU A 10 -4.41 -24.92 -3.97
N ILE A 11 -5.17 -25.35 -4.97
CA ILE A 11 -6.12 -26.45 -4.86
C ILE A 11 -5.69 -27.54 -5.84
N CYS A 12 -5.57 -28.77 -5.34
CA CYS A 12 -5.29 -29.94 -6.18
C CYS A 12 -6.60 -30.45 -6.79
N SER A 13 -6.66 -30.50 -8.12
CA SER A 13 -7.76 -31.06 -8.89
C SER A 13 -7.16 -31.94 -9.99
N GLU A 14 -7.60 -33.19 -10.09
CA GLU A 14 -7.11 -34.13 -11.12
C GLU A 14 -5.58 -34.32 -11.13
N ARG A 15 -4.93 -34.28 -9.95
CA ARG A 15 -3.47 -34.33 -9.77
C ARG A 15 -2.70 -33.10 -10.31
N CYS A 16 -3.39 -32.03 -10.68
CA CYS A 16 -2.80 -30.74 -11.02
C CYS A 16 -3.09 -29.70 -9.93
N TRP A 17 -2.07 -28.96 -9.52
CA TRP A 17 -2.22 -27.82 -8.61
C TRP A 17 -2.60 -26.57 -9.41
N GLN A 18 -3.68 -25.91 -9.00
CA GLN A 18 -4.14 -24.68 -9.63
C GLN A 18 -4.41 -23.61 -8.57
N PRO A 19 -4.05 -22.34 -8.82
CA PRO A 19 -4.50 -21.24 -7.99
C PRO A 19 -6.00 -21.04 -8.22
N LYS A 20 -6.77 -21.03 -7.13
CA LYS A 20 -8.19 -20.68 -7.16
C LYS A 20 -8.46 -19.58 -6.15
N LEU A 21 -9.20 -18.55 -6.59
CA LEU A 21 -9.71 -17.52 -5.71
C LEU A 21 -10.83 -18.14 -4.87
N VAL A 22 -10.64 -18.14 -3.56
CA VAL A 22 -11.62 -18.64 -2.57
C VAL A 22 -11.84 -17.61 -1.48
N GLU A 23 -12.93 -17.72 -0.72
CA GLU A 23 -13.14 -16.84 0.43
C GLU A 23 -11.98 -16.97 1.42
N GLN A 24 -11.56 -15.83 1.97
CA GLN A 24 -10.53 -15.84 3.01
C GLN A 24 -11.02 -16.63 4.24
N GLU A 25 -10.10 -17.30 4.92
CA GLU A 25 -10.43 -18.05 6.15
C GLU A 25 -10.92 -17.14 7.28
N LYS A 26 -10.42 -15.90 7.34
CA LYS A 26 -10.73 -14.94 8.40
C LYS A 26 -11.14 -13.61 7.80
N ASN A 27 -12.17 -12.99 8.36
CA ASN A 27 -12.67 -11.67 7.97
C ASN A 27 -13.01 -11.56 6.47
N SER A 28 -13.48 -12.63 5.83
CA SER A 28 -13.89 -12.59 4.42
C SER A 28 -15.09 -11.68 4.18
N GLN A 29 -16.01 -11.57 5.14
CA GLN A 29 -17.17 -10.69 5.02
C GLN A 29 -16.93 -9.35 5.71
N LEU A 30 -16.91 -8.28 4.93
CA LEU A 30 -16.62 -6.92 5.37
C LEU A 30 -17.77 -5.99 5.03
N THR A 31 -18.30 -5.29 6.03
CA THR A 31 -19.17 -4.13 5.80
C THR A 31 -18.32 -2.89 5.76
N VAL A 32 -18.32 -2.17 4.63
CA VAL A 32 -17.42 -1.05 4.38
C VAL A 32 -18.14 0.18 3.85
N SER A 33 -17.59 1.34 4.20
CA SER A 33 -17.88 2.64 3.59
C SER A 33 -16.83 2.96 2.53
N THR A 34 -17.24 3.23 1.30
CA THR A 34 -16.34 3.36 0.14
C THR A 34 -15.95 4.80 -0.14
N TYR A 35 -14.66 5.09 -0.24
CA TYR A 35 -14.16 6.46 -0.44
C TYR A 35 -13.74 6.72 -1.88
N ALA A 36 -12.95 5.81 -2.47
CA ALA A 36 -12.43 5.98 -3.82
C ALA A 36 -12.08 4.65 -4.48
N LEU A 37 -12.02 4.64 -5.80
CA LEU A 37 -11.38 3.61 -6.59
C LEU A 37 -10.07 4.17 -7.12
N MET A 38 -8.96 3.49 -6.87
CA MET A 38 -7.62 3.93 -7.23
C MET A 38 -6.88 2.87 -8.02
N TRP A 39 -6.00 3.29 -8.91
CA TRP A 39 -5.08 2.40 -9.62
C TRP A 39 -3.67 2.61 -9.08
N SER A 40 -2.99 1.52 -8.71
CA SER A 40 -1.62 1.56 -8.23
C SER A 40 -0.93 0.23 -8.49
N ASN A 41 0.35 0.28 -8.86
CA ASN A 41 1.19 -0.90 -9.11
C ASN A 41 0.50 -2.00 -9.95
N GLY A 42 -0.21 -1.60 -11.02
CA GLY A 42 -0.89 -2.51 -11.94
C GLY A 42 -2.26 -3.05 -11.47
N ASN A 43 -2.81 -2.59 -10.35
CA ASN A 43 -4.06 -3.14 -9.79
C ASN A 43 -5.03 -2.03 -9.37
N TYR A 44 -6.32 -2.36 -9.38
CA TYR A 44 -7.38 -1.48 -8.88
C TYR A 44 -7.70 -1.80 -7.42
N TYR A 45 -7.63 -0.77 -6.58
CA TYR A 45 -7.91 -0.82 -5.15
C TYR A 45 -9.13 0.02 -4.83
N LEU A 46 -10.06 -0.59 -4.10
CA LEU A 46 -11.13 0.10 -3.42
C LEU A 46 -10.60 0.62 -2.08
N VAL A 47 -10.50 1.94 -1.98
CA VAL A 47 -10.24 2.63 -0.71
C VAL A 47 -11.54 2.66 0.07
N CYS A 48 -11.56 2.03 1.24
CA CYS A 48 -12.75 1.94 2.07
C CYS A 48 -12.42 1.97 3.56
N ARG A 49 -13.45 2.10 4.40
CA ARG A 49 -13.34 2.08 5.85
C ARG A 49 -14.26 1.00 6.41
N HIS A 50 -13.69 0.11 7.22
CA HIS A 50 -14.42 -0.83 8.07
C HIS A 50 -14.29 -0.42 9.54
N ARG A 51 -13.10 -0.62 10.13
CA ARG A 51 -12.71 -0.09 11.46
C ARG A 51 -11.71 1.06 11.30
N SER A 52 -10.74 0.86 10.41
CA SER A 52 -9.79 1.86 9.92
C SER A 52 -9.90 1.94 8.39
N MET A 53 -9.18 2.91 7.80
CA MET A 53 -8.98 2.94 6.35
C MET A 53 -8.25 1.67 5.90
N MET A 54 -8.66 1.13 4.77
CA MET A 54 -8.07 -0.05 4.15
C MET A 54 -8.20 0.02 2.63
N ASN A 55 -7.31 -0.69 1.95
CA ASN A 55 -7.27 -0.77 0.50
C ASN A 55 -7.50 -2.21 0.08
N LEU A 56 -8.64 -2.48 -0.54
CA LEU A 56 -9.03 -3.81 -0.99
C LEU A 56 -8.81 -3.92 -2.49
N ARG A 57 -8.10 -4.95 -2.94
CA ARG A 57 -7.97 -5.26 -4.36
C ARG A 57 -9.32 -5.69 -4.93
N THR A 58 -9.78 -4.97 -5.94
CA THR A 58 -11.10 -5.24 -6.53
C THR A 58 -11.17 -6.61 -7.20
N ASP A 59 -10.06 -7.10 -7.77
CA ASP A 59 -9.96 -8.42 -8.39
C ASP A 59 -9.98 -9.59 -7.39
N LEU A 60 -9.86 -9.32 -6.09
CA LEU A 60 -10.01 -10.31 -5.02
C LEU A 60 -11.40 -10.26 -4.37
N SER A 61 -12.31 -9.42 -4.85
CA SER A 61 -13.68 -9.34 -4.33
C SER A 61 -14.56 -10.41 -5.01
N LEU A 62 -15.03 -11.40 -4.25
CA LEU A 62 -15.85 -12.50 -4.73
C LEU A 62 -17.33 -12.13 -4.87
N HIS A 63 -17.84 -11.31 -3.93
CA HIS A 63 -19.22 -10.86 -3.94
C HIS A 63 -19.33 -9.45 -3.36
N VAL A 64 -20.24 -8.64 -3.89
CA VAL A 64 -20.52 -7.28 -3.41
C VAL A 64 -22.03 -7.08 -3.35
N GLU A 65 -22.51 -6.61 -2.21
CA GLU A 65 -23.90 -6.29 -1.94
C GLU A 65 -24.02 -4.84 -1.48
N LEU A 66 -24.83 -4.05 -2.18
CA LEU A 66 -25.18 -2.71 -1.72
C LEU A 66 -26.13 -2.81 -0.53
N LEU A 67 -25.79 -2.12 0.54
CA LEU A 67 -26.60 -2.05 1.74
C LEU A 67 -27.42 -0.75 1.74
N PRO A 68 -28.60 -0.70 2.39
CA PRO A 68 -29.45 0.49 2.39
C PRO A 68 -28.83 1.65 3.18
N GLU A 69 -27.89 1.39 4.09
CA GLU A 69 -27.21 2.44 4.84
C GLU A 69 -26.35 3.32 3.93
N THR A 70 -26.59 4.62 4.02
CA THR A 70 -25.78 5.64 3.38
C THR A 70 -24.66 6.10 4.30
N PHE A 71 -23.54 6.50 3.74
CA PHE A 71 -22.48 7.15 4.49
C PHE A 71 -22.05 8.45 3.80
N GLU A 72 -21.64 9.43 4.59
CA GLU A 72 -20.98 10.63 4.08
C GLU A 72 -19.46 10.47 4.18
N PRO A 73 -18.71 10.61 3.07
CA PRO A 73 -17.27 10.71 3.09
C PRO A 73 -16.79 11.80 4.05
N LEU A 74 -15.59 11.62 4.60
CA LEU A 74 -14.93 12.69 5.34
C LEU A 74 -14.77 13.89 4.40
N LYS A 75 -15.19 15.08 4.84
CA LYS A 75 -15.18 16.30 4.01
C LYS A 75 -13.80 16.61 3.42
N ASP A 76 -12.76 16.29 4.16
CA ASP A 76 -11.37 16.58 3.79
C ASP A 76 -10.63 15.36 3.22
N PHE A 77 -11.36 14.33 2.77
CA PHE A 77 -10.73 13.20 2.09
C PHE A 77 -10.31 13.59 0.67
N ASP A 78 -9.00 13.67 0.46
CA ASP A 78 -8.39 13.89 -0.85
C ASP A 78 -7.75 12.58 -1.35
N PRO A 79 -8.26 11.98 -2.44
CA PRO A 79 -7.69 10.78 -3.03
C PRO A 79 -6.20 10.92 -3.39
N ALA A 80 -5.76 12.06 -3.91
CA ALA A 80 -4.37 12.25 -4.32
C ALA A 80 -3.44 12.26 -3.11
N GLN A 81 -3.80 13.02 -2.07
CA GLN A 81 -3.02 13.03 -0.81
C GLN A 81 -3.02 11.67 -0.12
N TYR A 82 -4.13 10.92 -0.21
CA TYR A 82 -4.20 9.56 0.32
C TYR A 82 -3.23 8.63 -0.41
N GLN A 83 -3.19 8.68 -1.74
CA GLN A 83 -2.27 7.88 -2.56
C GLN A 83 -0.82 8.18 -2.22
N ASP A 84 -0.43 9.46 -2.16
CA ASP A 84 0.94 9.89 -1.85
C ASP A 84 1.41 9.41 -0.46
N ARG A 85 0.47 9.20 0.47
CA ARG A 85 0.73 8.72 1.84
C ARG A 85 0.59 7.21 2.03
N THR A 86 0.13 6.48 1.02
CA THR A 86 -0.07 5.02 1.06
C THR A 86 0.63 4.35 -0.12
N PRO A 87 1.98 4.34 -0.12
CA PRO A 87 2.76 3.87 -1.26
C PRO A 87 2.45 2.40 -1.53
N GLY A 88 2.14 2.09 -2.79
CA GLY A 88 1.68 0.75 -3.20
C GLY A 88 0.33 0.32 -2.60
N MET A 89 -0.46 1.27 -2.08
CA MET A 89 -1.72 1.05 -1.36
C MET A 89 -1.57 0.23 -0.08
N TYR A 90 -0.37 0.16 0.49
CA TYR A 90 -0.15 -0.50 1.77
C TYR A 90 -0.70 0.39 2.90
N PRO A 91 -1.71 -0.08 3.65
CA PRO A 91 -2.18 0.63 4.82
C PRO A 91 -1.12 0.50 5.93
N GLY A 92 -1.01 1.51 6.77
CA GLY A 92 -0.06 1.49 7.87
C GLY A 92 -0.23 2.70 8.76
N LYS A 93 0.40 2.65 9.93
CA LYS A 93 0.50 3.81 10.79
C LYS A 93 1.52 4.77 10.19
N GLU A 94 1.16 6.06 10.13
CA GLU A 94 2.13 7.09 9.78
C GLU A 94 3.33 7.01 10.73
N THR A 95 4.48 6.77 10.14
CA THR A 95 5.75 6.59 10.83
C THR A 95 6.77 7.47 10.15
N TYR A 96 7.58 8.14 10.95
CA TYR A 96 8.72 8.87 10.42
C TYR A 96 9.71 7.89 9.81
N VAL A 97 10.05 8.10 8.55
CA VAL A 97 10.99 7.29 7.79
C VAL A 97 12.10 8.20 7.27
N CYS A 98 13.34 7.72 7.40
CA CYS A 98 14.51 8.34 6.79
C CYS A 98 15.16 7.32 5.85
N MET A 99 15.47 7.74 4.64
CA MET A 99 16.20 6.93 3.66
C MET A 99 17.24 7.77 2.93
N ARG A 100 18.27 7.12 2.40
CA ARG A 100 19.28 7.75 1.54
C ARG A 100 19.16 7.18 0.15
N CYS A 101 19.24 8.04 -0.85
CA CYS A 101 19.27 7.60 -2.24
C CYS A 101 20.08 8.50 -3.14
N HIS A 102 20.41 8.00 -4.33
CA HIS A 102 21.02 8.82 -5.37
C HIS A 102 19.96 9.68 -6.07
N GLU A 103 20.29 10.94 -6.40
CA GLU A 103 19.39 11.89 -7.08
C GLU A 103 18.84 11.41 -8.44
N ARG A 104 19.40 10.32 -9.00
CA ARG A 104 18.97 9.75 -10.28
C ARG A 104 17.59 9.10 -10.21
N ILE A 105 17.11 8.77 -9.02
CA ILE A 105 15.79 8.16 -8.81
C ILE A 105 14.71 9.17 -8.37
N LEU A 106 14.98 10.48 -8.44
CA LEU A 106 14.04 11.50 -7.99
C LEU A 106 12.69 11.45 -8.71
N ASN A 107 12.66 11.15 -10.02
CA ASN A 107 11.41 10.97 -10.75
C ASN A 107 10.58 9.82 -10.14
N THR A 108 11.23 8.68 -9.87
CA THR A 108 10.59 7.53 -9.22
C THR A 108 10.07 7.89 -7.83
N LEU A 109 10.79 8.71 -7.07
CA LEU A 109 10.35 9.16 -5.75
C LEU A 109 9.10 10.04 -5.82
N VAL A 110 9.05 10.96 -6.79
CA VAL A 110 7.87 11.79 -7.04
C VAL A 110 6.68 10.93 -7.48
N ASP A 111 6.90 9.91 -8.31
CA ASP A 111 5.83 9.01 -8.77
C ASP A 111 5.22 8.17 -7.62
N PHE A 112 6.03 7.82 -6.62
CA PHE A 112 5.60 6.96 -5.49
C PHE A 112 5.09 7.73 -4.27
N PHE A 113 5.66 8.90 -3.99
CA PHE A 113 5.44 9.63 -2.75
C PHE A 113 4.94 11.06 -2.97
N GLY A 114 4.80 11.50 -4.23
CA GLY A 114 4.34 12.84 -4.57
C GLY A 114 5.17 13.93 -3.88
N SER A 115 4.48 14.84 -3.20
CA SER A 115 5.10 15.96 -2.48
C SER A 115 5.39 15.66 -1.00
N VAL A 116 5.17 14.43 -0.52
CA VAL A 116 5.35 14.06 0.90
C VAL A 116 6.82 14.17 1.35
N PRO A 117 7.82 13.72 0.57
CA PRO A 117 9.19 13.70 1.05
C PRO A 117 9.82 15.08 1.17
N GLN A 118 10.68 15.24 2.18
CA GLN A 118 11.61 16.36 2.31
C GLN A 118 13.02 15.88 1.95
N TYR A 119 13.80 16.73 1.29
CA TYR A 119 15.10 16.37 0.72
C TYR A 119 16.21 17.24 1.30
N THR A 120 17.37 16.65 1.55
CA THR A 120 18.61 17.39 1.87
C THR A 120 19.41 17.71 0.61
N GLN A 121 20.34 18.67 0.69
CA GLN A 121 21.24 18.98 -0.41
C GLN A 121 22.08 17.73 -0.77
N PRO A 122 22.14 17.32 -2.06
CA PRO A 122 22.99 16.22 -2.47
C PRO A 122 24.46 16.46 -2.15
N ASN A 123 25.16 15.41 -1.71
CA ASN A 123 26.60 15.45 -1.52
C ASN A 123 27.35 15.36 -2.87
N SER A 124 28.68 15.40 -2.84
CA SER A 124 29.52 15.32 -4.06
C SER A 124 29.38 14.03 -4.88
N GLN A 125 28.76 12.99 -4.31
CA GLN A 125 28.46 11.72 -4.96
C GLN A 125 27.00 11.63 -5.45
N GLY A 126 26.22 12.72 -5.37
CA GLY A 126 24.83 12.76 -5.78
C GLY A 126 23.87 12.04 -4.81
N LEU A 127 24.30 11.75 -3.57
CA LEU A 127 23.45 11.13 -2.55
C LEU A 127 22.73 12.21 -1.75
N THR A 128 21.43 12.03 -1.55
CA THR A 128 20.55 12.87 -0.72
C THR A 128 19.85 12.02 0.34
N GLU A 129 19.60 12.62 1.50
CA GLU A 129 18.77 12.03 2.54
C GLU A 129 17.35 12.57 2.41
N ILE A 130 16.40 11.66 2.58
CA ILE A 130 14.98 11.89 2.37
C ILE A 130 14.24 11.50 3.64
N THR A 131 13.41 12.41 4.12
CA THR A 131 12.58 12.19 5.31
C THR A 131 11.11 12.37 4.99
N MET A 132 10.26 11.55 5.61
CA MET A 132 8.81 11.60 5.41
C MET A 132 8.07 10.98 6.59
N SER A 133 6.80 11.34 6.78
CA SER A 133 5.88 10.66 7.72
C SER A 133 4.79 9.96 6.93
N ILE A 134 4.85 8.64 6.86
CA ILE A 134 4.06 7.84 5.90
C ILE A 134 3.82 6.40 6.39
N ALA A 135 2.96 5.63 5.72
CA ALA A 135 2.83 4.19 5.94
C ALA A 135 4.14 3.45 5.62
N ALA A 136 4.89 3.08 6.67
CA ALA A 136 6.25 2.57 6.60
C ALA A 136 6.40 1.24 5.82
N GLU A 137 5.39 0.38 5.86
CA GLU A 137 5.38 -0.91 5.16
C GLU A 137 5.48 -0.74 3.64
N GLY A 138 4.81 0.26 3.07
CA GLY A 138 4.92 0.55 1.64
C GLY A 138 6.30 1.12 1.27
N VAL A 139 6.93 1.89 2.17
CA VAL A 139 8.31 2.36 1.97
C VAL A 139 9.30 1.19 2.01
N LYS A 140 9.06 0.17 2.86
CA LYS A 140 9.88 -1.05 2.88
C LYS A 140 9.92 -1.74 1.52
N LEU A 141 8.74 -1.89 0.90
CA LEU A 141 8.63 -2.54 -0.41
C LEU A 141 9.25 -1.71 -1.51
N PHE A 142 9.07 -0.39 -1.48
CA PHE A 142 9.76 0.52 -2.38
C PHE A 142 11.29 0.36 -2.25
N ALA A 143 11.84 0.39 -1.04
CA ALA A 143 13.27 0.24 -0.81
C ALA A 143 13.80 -1.12 -1.30
N LEU A 144 13.01 -2.20 -1.14
CA LEU A 144 13.36 -3.51 -1.69
C LEU A 144 13.36 -3.52 -3.23
N GLN A 145 12.38 -2.86 -3.86
CA GLN A 145 12.29 -2.76 -5.31
C GLN A 145 13.44 -1.94 -5.92
N TYR A 146 13.95 -0.93 -5.20
CA TYR A 146 15.02 -0.04 -5.65
C TYR A 146 16.30 -0.19 -4.80
N ALA A 147 16.57 -1.39 -4.29
CA ALA A 147 17.63 -1.65 -3.30
C ALA A 147 19.04 -1.19 -3.73
N ASP A 148 19.34 -1.18 -5.02
CA ASP A 148 20.61 -0.66 -5.56
C ASP A 148 20.79 0.86 -5.39
N ASN A 149 19.71 1.56 -5.04
CA ASN A 149 19.64 3.02 -5.00
C ASN A 149 19.09 3.59 -3.71
N VAL A 150 18.50 2.76 -2.85
CA VAL A 150 17.76 3.20 -1.67
C VAL A 150 18.29 2.44 -0.47
N GLU A 151 18.80 3.19 0.49
CA GLU A 151 19.20 2.71 1.81
C GLU A 151 18.21 3.21 2.84
N LEU A 152 17.51 2.32 3.54
CA LEU A 152 16.68 2.71 4.68
C LEU A 152 17.57 3.03 5.88
N LEU A 153 17.37 4.18 6.51
CA LEU A 153 18.12 4.64 7.68
C LEU A 153 17.30 4.53 8.96
N GLU A 154 16.05 5.02 8.94
CA GLU A 154 15.14 5.00 10.09
C GLU A 154 13.71 4.68 9.65
N PRO A 155 12.88 4.05 10.52
CA PRO A 155 13.24 3.46 11.81
C PRO A 155 14.00 2.13 11.65
N GLN A 156 14.71 1.71 12.70
CA GLN A 156 15.58 0.53 12.63
C GLN A 156 14.86 -0.77 12.22
N TRP A 157 13.63 -0.98 12.72
CA TRP A 157 12.84 -2.19 12.42
C TRP A 157 12.49 -2.33 10.93
N LEU A 158 12.51 -1.23 10.14
CA LEU A 158 12.32 -1.32 8.69
C LEU A 158 13.53 -1.93 7.97
N ARG A 159 14.72 -1.78 8.56
CA ARG A 159 15.99 -2.33 8.03
C ARG A 159 16.12 -3.82 8.30
N GLU A 160 15.46 -4.30 9.35
CA GLU A 160 15.46 -5.71 9.69
C GLU A 160 14.73 -6.48 8.58
N LYS A 161 15.44 -7.45 7.99
CA LYS A 161 14.82 -8.42 7.08
C LYS A 161 13.72 -9.10 7.89
N SER A 162 12.47 -8.82 7.55
CA SER A 162 11.38 -9.67 8.03
C SER A 162 11.67 -11.04 7.44
N GLU A 163 11.96 -12.01 8.30
CA GLU A 163 11.81 -13.42 7.93
C GLU A 163 10.41 -13.54 7.31
N ILE A 164 10.36 -14.12 6.11
CA ILE A 164 9.10 -14.33 5.40
C ILE A 164 8.22 -15.18 6.35
N PRO A 165 7.03 -14.70 6.78
CA PRO A 165 6.12 -15.51 7.59
C PRO A 165 5.60 -16.71 6.82
#